data_AF-A0A409WA08-F1
#
_entry.id   AF-A0A409WA08-F1
#
_cell.length_a   1.000
_cell.length_b   1.000
_cell.length_c   1.000
_cell.angle_alpha   90.00
_cell.angle_beta   90.00
_cell.angle_gamma   90.00
#
_symmetry.space_group_name_H-M   'P 1'
#
loop_
_entity.id
_entity.type
_entity.pdbx_description
1 polymer ?
#
loop_
_entity_poly.entity_id
_entity_poly.type
_entity_poly.pdbx_seq_one_letter_code
_entity_poly.pdbx_strand_id
1 'polypeptide(L)'
;MSFVRTGDVSIKRWNGKVPDHTMRIMLLGTTGSGKSSFIEALAGGGQRLGISGGTLESFTQKVQAFKVENIQIKWSNRDVSPIYLVDTPGFSDSKMSEAEVVKKIRAWMVENGGMYMFFYFCRITDTRISGSAWRVIKIIKTMRVVPNSLTVVATMWDMLHGEDAMKRADGHFVTLQDDIWKDKIKEGSRVVKFLNTQLSAIETITTCATWGYWRFYGFNVESNSPITPLIFAELLDRIGNAIQQRKTLQDNRTQLLHHPNHELDATFRSSLQDLDQQLNNHIHHLLALGISPRGLDVNVRTTAYQCLLDVTLASQQFVHAVEDTLAQLPTVPSNNKRKAELGASLPTARDGFIHAYKNLRIFGSAPSNFEEFIPSVSLTTWERFTLEIYVHTERWTLLLKKP
;
A
#
# COMPACT_ATOMS: atom_id res chain seq x y z
N MET A 1 -29.78 14.81 18.55
CA MET A 1 -29.11 15.26 17.32
C MET A 1 -29.86 14.70 16.14
N SER A 2 -29.92 15.40 15.01
CA SER A 2 -30.51 14.90 13.76
C SER A 2 -29.69 15.33 12.56
N PHE A 3 -29.72 14.51 11.50
CA PHE A 3 -29.26 14.95 10.18
C PHE A 3 -30.30 15.89 9.59
N VAL A 4 -29.84 17.03 9.08
CA VAL A 4 -30.68 18.03 8.44
C VAL A 4 -30.20 18.21 7.02
N ARG A 5 -31.09 17.94 6.07
CA ARG A 5 -30.91 18.27 4.66
C ARG A 5 -31.40 19.70 4.43
N THR A 6 -30.54 20.56 3.88
CA THR A 6 -30.85 21.98 3.64
C THR A 6 -31.05 22.32 2.17
N GLY A 7 -30.96 21.33 1.28
CA GLY A 7 -31.08 21.48 -0.17
C GLY A 7 -30.65 20.20 -0.88
N ASP A 8 -30.33 20.31 -2.17
CA ASP A 8 -29.82 19.16 -2.93
C ASP A 8 -28.41 18.79 -2.53
N VAL A 9 -28.23 17.52 -2.18
CA VAL A 9 -26.97 17.00 -1.69
C VAL A 9 -25.96 17.01 -2.82
N SER A 10 -24.79 17.53 -2.53
CA SER A 10 -23.62 17.44 -3.41
C SER A 10 -22.37 17.29 -2.56
N ILE A 11 -21.22 17.14 -3.20
CA ILE A 11 -19.96 16.98 -2.50
C ILE A 11 -18.85 17.71 -3.25
N LYS A 12 -17.97 18.37 -2.51
CA LYS A 12 -16.85 19.09 -3.09
C LYS A 12 -15.54 18.70 -2.43
N ARG A 13 -14.48 18.67 -3.24
CA ARG A 13 -13.11 18.50 -2.74
C ARG A 13 -12.76 19.64 -1.79
N TRP A 14 -12.19 19.31 -0.63
CA TRP A 14 -11.72 20.29 0.33
C TRP A 14 -10.20 20.47 0.22
N ASN A 15 -9.79 21.71 -0.07
CA ASN A 15 -8.39 22.09 -0.17
C ASN A 15 -8.06 22.98 1.04
N GLY A 16 -7.51 22.40 2.09
CA GLY A 16 -7.11 23.12 3.30
C GLY A 16 -7.29 22.31 4.57
N LYS A 17 -6.96 22.91 5.71
CA LYS A 17 -7.20 22.32 7.03
C LYS A 17 -8.70 22.14 7.24
N VAL A 18 -9.13 20.96 7.66
CA VAL A 18 -10.54 20.71 8.00
C VAL A 18 -10.86 21.47 9.30
N PRO A 19 -11.96 22.25 9.37
CA PRO A 19 -12.29 23.00 10.58
C PRO A 19 -12.48 22.07 11.79
N ASP A 20 -12.22 22.57 13.00
CA ASP A 20 -12.24 21.76 14.22
C ASP A 20 -13.65 21.25 14.58
N HIS A 21 -14.68 22.08 14.41
CA HIS A 21 -16.08 21.77 14.74
C HIS A 21 -16.80 21.08 13.58
N THR A 22 -16.32 19.91 13.17
CA THR A 22 -16.84 19.17 12.00
C THR A 22 -17.03 17.70 12.30
N MET A 23 -18.01 17.08 11.63
CA MET A 23 -18.16 15.63 11.65
C MET A 23 -17.30 15.01 10.56
N ARG A 24 -16.41 14.10 10.93
CA ARG A 24 -15.44 13.48 10.00
C ARG A 24 -15.64 11.98 9.93
N ILE A 25 -15.79 11.49 8.70
CA ILE A 25 -16.01 10.09 8.37
C ILE A 25 -14.82 9.60 7.55
N MET A 26 -14.05 8.66 8.10
CA MET A 26 -12.94 8.05 7.38
C MET A 26 -13.42 6.88 6.53
N LEU A 27 -13.01 6.85 5.25
CA LEU A 27 -13.32 5.77 4.34
C LEU A 27 -12.13 4.80 4.29
N LEU A 28 -12.32 3.58 4.77
CA LEU A 28 -11.32 2.51 4.82
C LEU A 28 -11.74 1.36 3.91
N GLY A 29 -10.78 0.62 3.38
CA GLY A 29 -11.06 -0.54 2.52
C GLY A 29 -9.90 -0.81 1.58
N THR A 30 -9.88 -2.01 1.00
CA THR A 30 -8.86 -2.37 0.00
C THR A 30 -8.94 -1.50 -1.25
N THR A 31 -7.89 -1.48 -2.07
CA THR A 31 -7.97 -0.90 -3.42
C THR A 31 -9.12 -1.56 -4.21
N GLY A 32 -9.92 -0.74 -4.91
CA GLY A 32 -11.10 -1.21 -5.66
C GLY A 32 -12.35 -1.52 -4.83
N SER A 33 -12.35 -1.27 -3.51
CA SER A 33 -13.52 -1.56 -2.64
C SER A 33 -14.74 -0.63 -2.82
N GLY A 34 -14.62 0.45 -3.60
CA GLY A 34 -15.72 1.39 -3.88
C GLY A 34 -15.72 2.66 -3.03
N LYS A 35 -14.66 2.99 -2.28
CA LYS A 35 -14.51 4.24 -1.53
C LYS A 35 -14.74 5.49 -2.39
N SER A 36 -14.03 5.59 -3.52
CA SER A 36 -14.14 6.74 -4.42
C SER A 36 -15.49 6.78 -5.15
N SER A 37 -16.05 5.62 -5.51
CA SER A 37 -17.41 5.52 -6.07
C SER A 37 -18.49 6.02 -5.10
N PHE A 38 -18.32 5.78 -3.79
CA PHE A 38 -19.20 6.32 -2.76
C PHE A 38 -19.18 7.86 -2.71
N ILE A 39 -18.00 8.46 -2.81
CA ILE A 39 -17.85 9.92 -2.89
C ILE A 39 -18.47 10.45 -4.18
N GLU A 40 -18.24 9.80 -5.32
CA GLU A 40 -18.85 10.22 -6.58
C GLU A 40 -20.37 10.10 -6.59
N ALA A 41 -20.93 9.06 -5.99
CA ALA A 41 -22.37 8.91 -5.85
C ALA A 41 -23.00 10.10 -5.11
N LEU A 42 -22.30 10.70 -4.14
CA LEU A 42 -22.78 11.90 -3.44
C LEU A 42 -22.77 13.16 -4.31
N ALA A 43 -21.96 13.23 -5.36
CA ALA A 43 -21.91 14.36 -6.29
C ALA A 43 -23.19 14.48 -7.15
N GLY A 44 -23.95 13.38 -7.28
CA GLY A 44 -25.18 13.32 -8.06
C GLY A 44 -24.93 13.11 -9.56
N GLY A 45 -26.00 12.81 -10.31
CA GLY A 45 -25.93 12.34 -11.70
C GLY A 45 -25.31 13.30 -12.73
N GLY A 46 -24.96 14.54 -12.35
CA GLY A 46 -24.39 15.56 -13.24
C GLY A 46 -22.94 15.98 -12.95
N GLN A 47 -22.31 15.46 -11.89
CA GLN A 47 -20.95 15.84 -11.51
C GLN A 47 -20.02 14.62 -11.44
N ARG A 48 -18.99 14.60 -12.29
CA ARG A 48 -17.89 13.64 -12.19
C ARG A 48 -16.70 14.33 -11.54
N LEU A 49 -16.35 13.90 -10.34
CA LEU A 49 -15.13 14.37 -9.66
C LEU A 49 -13.86 13.77 -10.28
N GLY A 50 -13.99 12.74 -11.12
CA GLY A 50 -12.87 12.09 -11.81
C GLY A 50 -11.96 11.35 -10.82
N ILE A 51 -12.52 10.86 -9.72
CA ILE A 51 -11.79 10.15 -8.66
C ILE A 51 -12.07 8.66 -8.66
N SER A 52 -13.17 8.20 -9.27
CA SER A 52 -13.42 6.80 -9.55
C SER A 52 -12.96 6.50 -10.99
N GLY A 53 -11.69 6.09 -11.11
CA GLY A 53 -11.12 5.59 -12.36
C GLY A 53 -11.10 4.07 -12.32
N GLY A 54 -11.66 3.40 -13.34
CA GLY A 54 -11.61 1.94 -13.51
C GLY A 54 -10.23 1.40 -13.90
N THR A 55 -9.16 2.17 -13.68
CA THR A 55 -7.78 1.79 -14.00
C THR A 55 -7.24 0.82 -12.95
N LEU A 56 -6.42 -0.14 -13.39
CA LEU A 56 -5.78 -1.14 -12.53
C LEU A 56 -4.83 -0.55 -11.47
N GLU A 57 -4.35 0.69 -11.67
CA GLU A 57 -3.55 1.42 -10.69
C GLU A 57 -4.43 2.22 -9.72
N SER A 58 -4.09 2.18 -8.42
CA SER A 58 -4.83 2.94 -7.41
C SER A 58 -4.71 4.44 -7.65
N PHE A 59 -5.87 5.07 -7.87
CA PHE A 59 -5.96 6.50 -8.16
C PHE A 59 -5.67 7.37 -6.92
N THR A 60 -6.06 6.89 -5.72
CA THR A 60 -5.90 7.63 -4.46
C THR A 60 -4.55 7.32 -3.80
N GLN A 61 -3.55 8.19 -3.98
CA GLN A 61 -2.21 8.08 -3.38
C GLN A 61 -2.00 8.93 -2.12
N LYS A 62 -2.97 9.79 -1.80
CA LYS A 62 -2.96 10.74 -0.67
C LYS A 62 -4.29 10.70 0.07
N VAL A 63 -4.27 10.99 1.36
CA VAL A 63 -5.50 11.19 2.14
C VAL A 63 -6.12 12.52 1.76
N GLN A 64 -7.43 12.54 1.48
CA GLN A 64 -8.12 13.71 0.98
C GLN A 64 -9.49 13.91 1.63
N ALA A 65 -9.81 15.15 1.98
CA ALA A 65 -11.12 15.51 2.50
C ALA A 65 -12.07 16.00 1.41
N PHE A 66 -13.35 15.71 1.60
CA PHE A 66 -14.46 16.16 0.79
C PHE A 66 -15.57 16.66 1.71
N LYS A 67 -16.05 17.89 1.47
CA LYS A 67 -17.18 18.46 2.21
C LYS A 67 -18.48 18.01 1.56
N VAL A 68 -19.35 17.38 2.34
CA VAL A 68 -20.73 17.09 1.93
C VAL A 68 -21.52 18.40 2.08
N GLU A 69 -22.09 18.87 0.99
CA GLU A 69 -22.91 20.08 0.95
C GLU A 69 -24.39 19.73 1.16
N ASN A 70 -25.12 20.65 1.77
CA ASN A 70 -26.55 20.55 2.03
C ASN A 70 -27.01 19.36 2.89
N ILE A 71 -26.07 18.69 3.58
CA ILE A 71 -26.33 17.83 4.72
C ILE A 71 -25.46 18.29 5.87
N GLN A 72 -26.08 18.45 7.03
CA GLN A 72 -25.41 18.85 8.24
C GLN A 72 -25.99 18.15 9.45
N ILE A 73 -25.23 18.18 10.53
CA ILE A 73 -25.61 17.60 11.80
C ILE A 73 -26.12 18.72 12.70
N LYS A 74 -27.36 18.60 13.19
CA LYS A 74 -27.95 19.51 14.17
C LYS A 74 -27.88 18.89 15.57
N TRP A 75 -27.11 19.51 16.44
CA TRP A 75 -26.92 19.09 17.81
C TRP A 75 -28.10 19.52 18.70
N SER A 76 -28.22 18.91 19.89
CA SER A 76 -29.28 19.23 20.85
C SER A 76 -29.22 20.68 21.35
N ASN A 77 -28.02 21.26 21.42
CA ASN A 77 -27.78 22.66 21.77
C ASN A 77 -28.01 23.63 20.58
N ARG A 78 -28.59 23.16 19.47
CA ARG A 78 -28.83 23.90 18.21
C ARG A 78 -27.61 24.22 17.37
N ASP A 79 -26.41 23.80 17.77
CA ASP A 79 -25.23 23.92 16.92
C ASP A 79 -25.38 23.06 15.67
N VAL A 80 -24.66 23.46 14.63
CA VAL A 80 -24.64 22.75 13.35
C VAL A 80 -23.20 22.42 12.98
N SER A 81 -22.94 21.15 12.68
CA SER A 81 -21.64 20.70 12.18
C SER A 81 -21.74 20.21 10.74
N PRO A 82 -20.88 20.72 9.84
CA PRO A 82 -20.78 20.17 8.49
C PRO A 82 -20.12 18.79 8.52
N ILE A 83 -20.39 18.00 7.48
CA ILE A 83 -19.88 16.64 7.34
C ILE A 83 -18.74 16.63 6.31
N TYR A 84 -17.64 15.98 6.68
CA TYR A 84 -16.50 15.73 5.81
C TYR A 84 -16.26 14.24 5.67
N LEU A 85 -16.14 13.78 4.43
CA LEU A 85 -15.61 12.46 4.11
C LEU A 85 -14.10 12.57 3.93
N VAL A 86 -13.36 11.62 4.50
CA VAL A 86 -11.90 11.53 4.39
C VAL A 86 -11.59 10.27 3.61
N ASP A 87 -11.31 10.43 2.32
CA ASP A 87 -10.85 9.35 1.44
C ASP A 87 -9.42 9.00 1.78
N THR A 88 -9.13 7.71 1.90
CA THR A 88 -7.79 7.21 2.19
C THR A 88 -7.27 6.37 1.01
N PRO A 89 -5.94 6.28 0.83
CA PRO A 89 -5.37 5.23 0.00
C PRO A 89 -5.93 3.87 0.40
N GLY A 90 -6.09 2.99 -0.61
CA GLY A 90 -6.56 1.64 -0.37
C GLY A 90 -5.51 0.82 0.37
N PHE A 91 -5.96 -0.04 1.28
CA PHE A 91 -5.11 -1.13 1.76
C PHE A 91 -4.89 -2.17 0.65
N SER A 92 -3.86 -3.00 0.82
CA SER A 92 -3.52 -4.06 -0.14
C SER A 92 -3.27 -3.50 -1.55
N ASP A 93 -2.65 -2.33 -1.59
CA ASP A 93 -2.19 -1.70 -2.81
C ASP A 93 -0.95 -2.42 -3.37
N SER A 94 -0.76 -2.41 -4.69
CA SER A 94 0.39 -3.08 -5.31
C SER A 94 1.71 -2.36 -5.05
N LYS A 95 1.69 -1.03 -4.91
CA LYS A 95 2.89 -0.18 -4.75
C LYS A 95 3.05 0.35 -3.33
N MET A 96 1.96 0.53 -2.59
CA MET A 96 1.94 1.08 -1.24
C MET A 96 1.75 -0.01 -0.18
N SER A 97 2.62 -0.03 0.84
CA SER A 97 2.45 -0.96 1.97
C SER A 97 1.45 -0.45 2.99
N GLU A 98 0.92 -1.37 3.79
CA GLU A 98 -0.03 -1.10 4.85
C GLU A 98 0.57 -0.13 5.90
N ALA A 99 1.88 -0.22 6.14
CA ALA A 99 2.62 0.71 6.98
C ALA A 99 2.57 2.15 6.43
N GLU A 100 2.72 2.31 5.11
CA GLU A 100 2.66 3.62 4.46
C GLU A 100 1.24 4.18 4.48
N VAL A 101 0.22 3.36 4.21
CA VAL A 101 -1.20 3.76 4.31
C VAL A 101 -1.50 4.29 5.71
N VAL A 102 -1.14 3.53 6.74
CA VAL A 102 -1.37 3.90 8.15
C VAL A 102 -0.60 5.17 8.53
N LYS A 103 0.64 5.31 8.07
CA LYS A 103 1.46 6.52 8.27
C LYS A 103 0.79 7.75 7.66
N LYS A 104 0.31 7.67 6.42
CA LYS A 104 -0.39 8.79 5.74
C LYS A 104 -1.67 9.18 6.47
N ILE A 105 -2.44 8.19 6.92
CA ILE A 105 -3.66 8.42 7.72
C ILE A 105 -3.32 9.12 9.04
N ARG A 106 -2.34 8.61 9.79
CA ARG A 106 -1.89 9.22 11.05
C ARG A 106 -1.44 10.67 10.84
N ALA A 107 -0.58 10.93 9.85
CA ALA A 107 -0.09 12.28 9.55
C ALA A 107 -1.25 13.24 9.25
N TRP A 108 -2.20 12.82 8.42
CA TRP A 108 -3.38 13.62 8.11
C TRP A 108 -4.20 13.96 9.36
N MET A 109 -4.38 12.99 10.26
CA MET A 109 -5.12 13.18 11.52
C MET A 109 -4.38 14.05 12.54
N VAL A 110 -3.05 14.07 12.53
CA VAL A 110 -2.28 14.99 13.38
C VAL A 110 -2.53 16.44 12.96
N GLU A 111 -2.58 16.69 11.64
CA GLU A 111 -2.79 18.02 11.09
C GLU A 111 -4.25 18.50 11.18
N ASN A 112 -5.20 17.59 10.97
CA ASN A 112 -6.62 17.94 10.84
C ASN A 112 -7.45 17.57 12.08
N GLY A 113 -6.94 16.73 12.98
CA GLY A 113 -7.63 16.25 14.18
C GLY A 113 -8.27 14.86 14.01
N GLY A 114 -8.99 14.43 15.05
CA GLY A 114 -9.57 13.10 15.16
C GLY A 114 -10.73 12.82 14.20
N MET A 115 -11.15 11.56 14.19
CA MET A 115 -12.30 11.04 13.45
C MET A 115 -13.48 10.81 14.38
N TYR A 116 -14.68 10.76 13.83
CA TYR A 116 -15.89 10.42 14.57
C TYR A 116 -16.52 9.14 14.07
N MET A 117 -16.36 8.82 12.78
CA MET A 117 -16.95 7.64 12.15
C MET A 117 -15.97 7.01 11.16
N PHE A 118 -16.12 5.71 10.96
CA PHE A 118 -15.30 4.87 10.08
C PHE A 118 -16.21 4.02 9.22
N PHE A 119 -16.07 4.17 7.91
CA PHE A 119 -16.75 3.33 6.94
C PHE A 119 -15.74 2.34 6.37
N TYR A 120 -15.98 1.04 6.56
CA TYR A 120 -15.18 0.00 5.95
C TYR A 120 -15.87 -0.57 4.73
N PHE A 121 -15.29 -0.33 3.55
CA PHE A 121 -15.82 -0.76 2.27
C PHE A 121 -15.30 -2.16 1.90
N CYS A 122 -16.21 -3.03 1.48
CA CYS A 122 -15.90 -4.36 0.96
C CYS A 122 -16.81 -4.70 -0.23
N ARG A 123 -16.29 -5.45 -1.20
CA ARG A 123 -17.04 -5.84 -2.41
C ARG A 123 -17.89 -7.07 -2.11
N ILE A 124 -19.18 -7.01 -2.44
CA ILE A 124 -20.07 -8.17 -2.26
C ILE A 124 -19.86 -9.26 -3.32
N THR A 125 -19.26 -8.87 -4.45
CA THR A 125 -18.97 -9.72 -5.61
C THR A 125 -17.80 -10.68 -5.39
N ASP A 126 -17.02 -10.52 -4.32
CA ASP A 126 -15.93 -11.43 -4.01
C ASP A 126 -16.48 -12.79 -3.58
N THR A 127 -16.10 -13.85 -4.31
CA THR A 127 -16.51 -15.24 -4.03
C THR A 127 -15.92 -15.79 -2.72
N ARG A 128 -14.84 -15.17 -2.25
CA ARG A 128 -14.19 -15.45 -0.98
C ARG A 128 -13.46 -14.21 -0.49
N ILE A 129 -13.32 -14.08 0.81
CA ILE A 129 -12.48 -13.03 1.39
C ILE A 129 -11.02 -13.43 1.20
N SER A 130 -10.27 -12.62 0.46
CA SER A 130 -8.84 -12.83 0.26
C SER A 130 -8.07 -12.72 1.58
N GLY A 131 -6.88 -13.32 1.66
CA GLY A 131 -6.01 -13.18 2.83
C GLY A 131 -5.67 -11.72 3.14
N SER A 132 -5.51 -10.89 2.10
CA SER A 132 -5.28 -9.46 2.21
C SER A 132 -6.49 -8.72 2.79
N ALA A 133 -7.70 -8.99 2.31
CA ALA A 133 -8.92 -8.43 2.88
C ALA A 133 -9.14 -8.85 4.34
N TRP A 134 -8.88 -10.12 4.67
CA TRP A 134 -8.90 -10.62 6.05
C TRP A 134 -7.91 -9.88 6.97
N ARG A 135 -6.71 -9.57 6.48
CA ARG A 135 -5.72 -8.79 7.22
C ARG A 135 -6.24 -7.38 7.53
N VAL A 136 -6.86 -6.72 6.54
CA VAL A 136 -7.48 -5.40 6.73
C VAL A 136 -8.62 -5.44 7.75
N ILE A 137 -9.48 -6.46 7.68
CA ILE A 137 -10.55 -6.69 8.68
C ILE A 137 -9.94 -6.81 10.08
N LYS A 138 -8.86 -7.61 10.23
CA LYS A 138 -8.15 -7.75 11.51
C LYS A 138 -7.58 -6.41 11.99
N ILE A 139 -6.93 -5.63 11.13
CA ILE A 139 -6.44 -4.28 11.46
C ILE A 139 -7.60 -3.44 12.01
N ILE A 140 -8.73 -3.37 11.30
CA ILE A 140 -9.88 -2.55 11.71
C ILE A 140 -10.46 -2.98 13.05
N LYS A 141 -10.66 -4.29 13.26
CA LYS A 141 -11.12 -4.82 14.55
C LYS A 141 -10.14 -4.51 15.69
N THR A 142 -8.86 -4.37 15.38
CA THR A 142 -7.77 -4.14 16.33
C THR A 142 -7.59 -2.66 16.69
N MET A 143 -8.04 -1.74 15.84
CA MET A 143 -7.98 -0.28 16.07
C MET A 143 -8.85 0.24 17.23
N ARG A 144 -9.64 -0.64 17.86
CA ARG A 144 -10.53 -0.32 19.00
C ARG A 144 -11.39 0.92 18.74
N VAL A 145 -11.88 1.05 17.50
CA VAL A 145 -12.87 2.07 17.14
C VAL A 145 -14.11 1.85 18.02
N VAL A 146 -14.72 2.94 18.48
CA VAL A 146 -15.99 2.85 19.21
C VAL A 146 -17.00 2.11 18.32
N PRO A 147 -17.58 0.99 18.77
CA PRO A 147 -18.31 0.09 17.87
C PRO A 147 -19.41 0.77 17.05
N ASN A 148 -20.20 1.66 17.66
CA ASN A 148 -21.26 2.39 16.94
C ASN A 148 -20.75 3.40 15.91
N SER A 149 -19.46 3.71 15.94
CA SER A 149 -18.79 4.60 14.97
C SER A 149 -18.27 3.83 13.75
N LEU A 150 -18.38 2.49 13.73
CA LEU A 150 -17.98 1.65 12.59
C LEU A 150 -19.21 1.22 11.79
N THR A 151 -19.19 1.50 10.49
CA THR A 151 -20.16 0.98 9.52
C THR A 151 -19.43 0.21 8.42
N VAL A 152 -19.80 -1.03 8.20
CA VAL A 152 -19.33 -1.85 7.09
C VAL A 152 -20.26 -1.59 5.90
N VAL A 153 -19.69 -1.20 4.78
CA VAL A 153 -20.39 -0.81 3.57
C VAL A 153 -20.12 -1.86 2.49
N ALA A 154 -21.11 -2.69 2.18
CA ALA A 154 -21.04 -3.68 1.11
C ALA A 154 -21.36 -3.00 -0.24
N THR A 155 -20.40 -3.02 -1.17
CA THR A 155 -20.47 -2.34 -2.47
C THR A 155 -20.64 -3.31 -3.64
N MET A 156 -20.78 -2.77 -4.86
CA MET A 156 -20.90 -3.51 -6.13
C MET A 156 -22.19 -4.32 -6.29
N TRP A 157 -23.27 -3.92 -5.61
CA TRP A 157 -24.59 -4.51 -5.82
C TRP A 157 -25.13 -4.25 -7.22
N ASP A 158 -24.77 -3.10 -7.80
CA ASP A 158 -25.09 -2.65 -9.15
C ASP A 158 -24.39 -3.45 -10.25
N MET A 159 -23.36 -4.23 -9.91
CA MET A 159 -22.62 -5.09 -10.84
C MET A 159 -23.19 -6.51 -10.94
N LEU A 160 -24.21 -6.84 -10.15
CA LEU A 160 -24.80 -8.17 -10.10
C LEU A 160 -25.85 -8.32 -11.20
N HIS A 161 -25.71 -9.36 -12.02
CA HIS A 161 -26.64 -9.69 -13.09
C HIS A 161 -27.18 -11.11 -12.92
N GLY A 162 -28.51 -11.25 -12.90
CA GLY A 162 -29.20 -12.51 -12.74
C GLY A 162 -29.47 -12.91 -11.28
N GLU A 163 -30.46 -13.79 -11.11
CA GLU A 163 -30.96 -14.22 -9.79
C GLU A 163 -29.91 -14.97 -8.97
N ASP A 164 -29.11 -15.83 -9.60
CA ASP A 164 -28.07 -16.60 -8.91
C ASP A 164 -26.94 -15.71 -8.36
N ALA A 165 -26.57 -14.66 -9.10
CA ALA A 165 -25.58 -13.69 -8.62
C ALA A 165 -26.10 -12.93 -7.40
N MET A 166 -27.37 -12.51 -7.43
CA MET A 166 -28.02 -11.83 -6.31
C MET A 166 -28.13 -12.74 -5.09
N LYS A 167 -28.60 -13.99 -5.25
CA LYS A 167 -28.68 -14.98 -4.16
C LYS A 167 -27.34 -15.22 -3.47
N ARG A 168 -26.25 -15.34 -4.26
CA ARG A 168 -24.89 -15.48 -3.69
C ARG A 168 -24.47 -14.25 -2.92
N ALA A 169 -24.70 -13.05 -3.47
CA ALA A 169 -24.37 -11.80 -2.82
C ALA A 169 -25.16 -11.59 -1.51
N ASP A 170 -26.44 -11.94 -1.48
CA ASP A 170 -27.25 -11.93 -0.27
C ASP A 170 -26.71 -12.92 0.77
N GLY A 171 -26.31 -14.13 0.36
CA GLY A 171 -25.62 -15.09 1.23
C GLY A 171 -24.32 -14.52 1.82
N HIS A 172 -23.48 -13.88 1.00
CA HIS A 172 -22.26 -13.22 1.49
C HIS A 172 -22.58 -12.06 2.45
N PHE A 173 -23.65 -11.32 2.21
CA PHE A 173 -24.08 -10.23 3.07
C PHE A 173 -24.51 -10.75 4.45
N VAL A 174 -25.23 -11.87 4.48
CA VAL A 174 -25.55 -12.58 5.73
C VAL A 174 -24.27 -13.03 6.44
N THR A 175 -23.29 -13.63 5.74
CA THR A 175 -21.99 -14.01 6.35
C THR A 175 -21.24 -12.80 6.91
N LEU A 176 -21.29 -11.63 6.25
CA LEU A 176 -20.72 -10.40 6.80
C LEU A 176 -21.36 -10.05 8.15
N GLN A 177 -22.69 -10.22 8.27
CA GLN A 177 -23.43 -9.89 9.49
C GLN A 177 -23.27 -10.95 10.60
N ASP A 178 -23.47 -12.21 10.27
CA ASP A 178 -23.68 -13.28 11.25
C ASP A 178 -22.39 -13.98 11.70
N ASP A 179 -21.32 -13.85 10.91
CA ASP A 179 -20.04 -14.51 11.16
C ASP A 179 -18.90 -13.50 11.31
N ILE A 180 -18.68 -12.67 10.28
CA ILE A 180 -17.45 -11.85 10.20
C ILE A 180 -17.52 -10.65 11.12
N TRP A 181 -18.63 -9.91 11.13
CA TRP A 181 -18.80 -8.70 11.94
C TRP A 181 -19.75 -8.89 13.11
N LYS A 182 -20.17 -10.12 13.40
CA LYS A 182 -21.13 -10.47 14.47
C LYS A 182 -20.76 -9.86 15.82
N ASP A 183 -19.50 -9.98 16.21
CA ASP A 183 -18.96 -9.41 17.46
C ASP A 183 -19.13 -7.89 17.50
N LYS A 184 -18.82 -7.22 16.39
CA LYS A 184 -18.92 -5.76 16.29
C LYS A 184 -20.34 -5.26 16.15
N ILE A 185 -21.22 -6.00 15.47
CA ILE A 185 -22.65 -5.71 15.40
C ILE A 185 -23.30 -5.83 16.78
N LYS A 186 -22.95 -6.84 17.58
CA LYS A 186 -23.41 -6.96 18.98
C LYS A 186 -23.00 -5.76 19.82
N GLU A 187 -21.83 -5.19 19.54
CA GLU A 187 -21.34 -3.98 20.19
C GLU A 187 -21.94 -2.68 19.60
N GLY A 188 -22.66 -2.77 18.47
CA GLY A 188 -23.45 -1.69 17.87
C GLY A 188 -22.93 -1.13 16.54
N SER A 189 -21.91 -1.75 15.94
CA SER A 189 -21.54 -1.52 14.53
C SER A 189 -22.66 -1.94 13.58
N ARG A 190 -22.59 -1.43 12.34
CA ARG A 190 -23.62 -1.69 11.31
C ARG A 190 -23.00 -2.30 10.07
N VAL A 191 -23.80 -3.06 9.32
CA VAL A 191 -23.47 -3.53 7.97
C VAL A 191 -24.60 -3.08 7.05
N VAL A 192 -24.27 -2.36 5.99
CA VAL A 192 -25.25 -1.74 5.07
C VAL A 192 -24.92 -2.06 3.61
N LYS A 193 -25.94 -2.05 2.75
CA LYS A 193 -25.77 -2.17 1.30
C LYS A 193 -25.61 -0.78 0.69
N PHE A 194 -24.58 -0.59 -0.13
CA PHE A 194 -24.41 0.60 -0.96
C PHE A 194 -24.69 0.24 -2.42
N LEU A 195 -25.77 0.81 -2.97
CA LEU A 195 -26.30 0.46 -4.28
C LEU A 195 -25.72 1.31 -5.42
N ASN A 196 -24.61 2.01 -5.16
CA ASN A 196 -23.97 2.93 -6.10
C ASN A 196 -24.90 4.06 -6.59
N THR A 197 -25.81 4.51 -5.73
CA THR A 197 -26.71 5.64 -6.00
C THR A 197 -26.53 6.74 -4.96
N GLN A 198 -26.82 7.99 -5.34
CA GLN A 198 -26.78 9.13 -4.41
C GLN A 198 -27.67 8.89 -3.19
N LEU A 199 -28.87 8.32 -3.39
CA LEU A 199 -29.79 8.00 -2.30
C LEU A 199 -29.16 7.03 -1.29
N SER A 200 -28.62 5.90 -1.76
CA SER A 200 -27.98 4.92 -0.87
C SER A 200 -26.74 5.47 -0.15
N ALA A 201 -26.00 6.40 -0.78
CA ALA A 201 -24.89 7.09 -0.13
C ALA A 201 -25.35 8.03 1.00
N ILE A 202 -26.42 8.80 0.76
CA ILE A 202 -27.05 9.67 1.76
C ILE A 202 -27.56 8.82 2.93
N GLU A 203 -28.30 7.74 2.64
CA GLU A 203 -28.83 6.82 3.64
C GLU A 203 -27.70 6.25 4.51
N THR A 204 -26.59 5.84 3.89
CA THR A 204 -25.39 5.33 4.59
C THR A 204 -24.83 6.37 5.57
N ILE A 205 -24.75 7.65 5.18
CA ILE A 205 -24.30 8.73 6.07
C ILE A 205 -25.30 8.96 7.21
N THR A 206 -26.61 8.96 6.92
CA THR A 206 -27.64 9.33 7.90
C THR A 206 -28.02 8.22 8.87
N THR A 207 -27.67 6.96 8.58
CA THR A 207 -28.01 5.80 9.42
C THR A 207 -27.18 5.74 10.71
N CYS A 208 -26.14 6.57 10.84
CA CYS A 208 -25.27 6.59 12.01
C CYS A 208 -25.92 7.32 13.20
N ALA A 209 -26.23 6.62 14.28
CA ALA A 209 -26.98 7.16 15.41
C ALA A 209 -26.12 7.73 16.56
N THR A 210 -24.87 7.27 16.69
CA THR A 210 -23.96 7.65 17.78
C THR A 210 -22.51 7.60 17.32
N TRP A 211 -21.67 8.51 17.79
CA TRP A 211 -20.27 8.66 17.39
C TRP A 211 -19.39 8.83 18.64
N GLY A 212 -18.13 8.44 18.52
CA GLY A 212 -17.09 8.70 19.51
C GLY A 212 -15.94 9.46 18.88
N TYR A 213 -15.45 10.51 19.55
CA TYR A 213 -14.25 11.19 19.06
C TYR A 213 -13.04 10.26 19.23
N TRP A 214 -12.49 9.82 18.10
CA TRP A 214 -11.39 8.89 18.01
C TRP A 214 -10.13 9.62 17.54
N ARG A 215 -9.09 9.62 18.37
CA ARG A 215 -7.81 10.28 18.10
C ARG A 215 -6.87 9.36 17.31
N PHE A 216 -5.84 9.95 16.71
CA PHE A 216 -4.88 9.27 15.83
C PHE A 216 -4.11 8.08 16.44
N TYR A 217 -4.19 7.85 17.76
CA TYR A 217 -3.43 6.80 18.46
C TYR A 217 -3.69 5.38 17.97
N GLY A 218 -4.86 5.07 17.43
CA GLY A 218 -5.11 3.72 16.91
C GLY A 218 -4.52 3.46 15.53
N PHE A 219 -3.98 4.48 14.85
CA PHE A 219 -3.08 4.35 13.68
C PHE A 219 -1.60 4.51 14.06
N ASN A 220 -1.28 4.38 15.35
CA ASN A 220 0.11 4.31 15.77
C ASN A 220 0.71 2.95 15.37
N VAL A 221 1.95 2.95 14.92
CA VAL A 221 2.69 1.74 14.51
C VAL A 221 3.94 1.51 15.37
N GLU A 222 4.03 2.22 16.50
CA GLU A 222 5.04 1.98 17.53
C GLU A 222 4.93 0.53 18.07
N SER A 223 6.01 0.04 18.67
CA SER A 223 6.17 -1.38 19.05
C SER A 223 5.07 -1.94 19.97
N ASN A 224 4.40 -1.09 20.75
CA ASN A 224 3.31 -1.48 21.65
C ASN A 224 1.91 -1.41 21.02
N SER A 225 1.79 -0.94 19.77
CA SER A 225 0.49 -0.80 19.12
C SER A 225 -0.06 -2.17 18.69
N PRO A 226 -1.35 -2.46 18.96
CA PRO A 226 -1.96 -3.73 18.59
C PRO A 226 -1.98 -4.04 17.09
N ILE A 227 -1.92 -3.02 16.22
CA ILE A 227 -1.90 -3.23 14.75
C ILE A 227 -0.48 -3.51 14.21
N THR A 228 0.56 -3.22 14.99
CA THR A 228 1.96 -3.36 14.53
C THR A 228 2.31 -4.79 14.12
N PRO A 229 1.95 -5.87 14.85
CA PRO A 229 2.18 -7.24 14.39
C PRO A 229 1.56 -7.56 13.03
N LEU A 230 0.36 -7.01 12.75
CA LEU A 230 -0.34 -7.25 11.49
C LEU A 230 0.36 -6.55 10.32
N ILE A 231 0.80 -5.31 10.52
CA ILE A 231 1.53 -4.52 9.53
C ILE A 231 2.94 -5.09 9.31
N PHE A 232 3.56 -5.59 10.37
CA PHE A 232 4.87 -6.23 10.29
C PHE A 232 4.82 -7.52 9.48
N ALA A 233 3.86 -8.41 9.77
CA ALA A 233 3.66 -9.64 9.01
C ALA A 233 3.37 -9.35 7.53
N GLU A 234 2.58 -8.31 7.26
CA GLU A 234 2.30 -7.83 5.92
C GLU A 234 3.56 -7.43 5.14
N LEU A 235 4.44 -6.64 5.76
CA LEU A 235 5.69 -6.22 5.16
C LEU A 235 6.63 -7.40 4.90
N LEU A 236 6.71 -8.36 5.83
CA LEU A 236 7.49 -9.59 5.62
C LEU A 236 6.97 -10.39 4.43
N ASP A 237 5.65 -10.57 4.32
CA ASP A 237 5.03 -11.24 3.18
C ASP A 237 5.36 -10.52 1.86
N ARG A 238 5.27 -9.18 1.83
CA ARG A 238 5.63 -8.38 0.65
C ARG A 238 7.09 -8.52 0.27
N ILE A 239 8.00 -8.43 1.25
CA ILE A 239 9.44 -8.57 1.02
C ILE A 239 9.74 -9.98 0.49
N GLY A 240 9.21 -11.02 1.12
CA GLY A 240 9.40 -12.41 0.67
C GLY A 240 8.89 -12.65 -0.75
N ASN A 241 7.69 -12.16 -1.07
CA ASN A 241 7.12 -12.26 -2.41
C ASN A 241 7.96 -11.50 -3.46
N ALA A 242 8.41 -10.28 -3.14
CA ALA A 242 9.25 -9.49 -4.03
C ALA A 242 10.61 -10.14 -4.29
N ILE A 243 11.24 -10.73 -3.27
CA ILE A 243 12.50 -11.50 -3.42
C ILE A 243 12.28 -12.68 -4.38
N GLN A 244 11.21 -13.45 -4.20
CA GLN A 244 10.92 -14.61 -5.03
C GLN A 244 10.62 -14.22 -6.49
N GLN A 245 9.86 -13.16 -6.70
CA GLN A 245 9.59 -12.61 -8.04
C GLN A 245 10.86 -12.11 -8.71
N ARG A 246 11.68 -11.36 -7.97
CA ARG A 246 12.96 -10.86 -8.45
C ARG A 246 13.90 -11.99 -8.85
N LYS A 247 14.02 -13.04 -8.03
CA LYS A 247 14.81 -14.24 -8.36
C LYS A 247 14.36 -14.86 -9.68
N THR A 248 13.05 -15.04 -9.85
CA THR A 248 12.47 -15.60 -11.08
C THR A 248 12.81 -14.75 -12.31
N LEU A 249 12.68 -13.42 -12.22
CA LEU A 249 13.02 -12.51 -13.31
C LEU A 249 14.52 -12.51 -13.61
N GLN A 250 15.36 -12.61 -12.58
CA GLN A 250 16.81 -12.67 -12.72
C GLN A 250 17.26 -13.96 -13.41
N ASP A 251 16.66 -15.10 -13.03
CA ASP A 251 16.92 -16.40 -13.65
C ASP A 251 16.48 -16.39 -15.13
N ASN A 252 15.28 -15.87 -15.41
CA ASN A 252 14.78 -15.72 -16.79
C ASN A 252 15.70 -14.82 -17.63
N ARG A 253 16.19 -13.72 -17.05
CA ARG A 253 17.12 -12.81 -17.73
C ARG A 253 18.48 -13.48 -17.99
N THR A 254 18.94 -14.32 -17.07
CA THR A 254 20.18 -15.10 -17.24
C THR A 254 20.04 -16.10 -18.38
N GLN A 255 18.87 -16.73 -18.55
CA GLN A 255 18.60 -17.61 -19.70
C GLN A 255 18.66 -16.88 -21.06
N LEU A 256 18.31 -15.58 -21.10
CA LEU A 256 18.42 -14.76 -22.31
C LEU A 256 19.88 -14.50 -22.75
N LEU A 257 20.87 -14.81 -21.91
CA LEU A 257 22.28 -14.81 -22.30
C LEU A 257 22.61 -15.94 -23.29
N HIS A 258 21.83 -17.01 -23.30
CA HIS A 258 21.97 -18.10 -24.28
C HIS A 258 20.98 -17.98 -25.44
N HIS A 259 19.78 -17.44 -25.18
CA HIS A 259 18.71 -17.29 -26.18
C HIS A 259 18.23 -15.83 -26.24
N PRO A 260 18.84 -14.98 -27.09
CA PRO A 260 18.63 -13.53 -27.03
C PRO A 260 17.21 -13.12 -27.42
N ASN A 261 16.58 -12.32 -26.59
CA ASN A 261 15.34 -11.61 -26.92
C ASN A 261 15.38 -10.21 -26.29
N HIS A 262 15.56 -9.20 -27.14
CA HIS A 262 15.76 -7.81 -26.71
C HIS A 262 14.52 -7.19 -26.07
N GLU A 263 13.32 -7.56 -26.55
CA GLU A 263 12.06 -7.06 -26.02
C GLU A 263 11.80 -7.64 -24.63
N LEU A 264 11.97 -8.96 -24.46
CA LEU A 264 11.83 -9.62 -23.17
C LEU A 264 12.90 -9.14 -22.16
N ASP A 265 14.15 -8.96 -22.58
CA ASP A 265 15.18 -8.42 -21.68
C ASP A 265 14.84 -6.98 -21.23
N ALA A 266 14.33 -6.13 -22.12
CA ALA A 266 13.86 -4.79 -21.74
C ALA A 266 12.70 -4.85 -20.73
N THR A 267 11.71 -5.71 -20.94
CA THR A 267 10.59 -5.91 -20.00
C THR A 267 11.06 -6.42 -18.64
N PHE A 268 11.95 -7.42 -18.61
CA PHE A 268 12.49 -7.96 -17.36
C PHE A 268 13.35 -6.94 -16.63
N ARG A 269 14.17 -6.16 -17.34
CA ARG A 269 14.93 -5.05 -16.74
C ARG A 269 14.03 -4.03 -16.06
N SER A 270 12.99 -3.55 -16.75
CA SER A 270 12.03 -2.61 -16.18
C SER A 270 11.36 -3.18 -14.93
N SER A 271 10.92 -4.44 -15.01
CA SER A 271 10.25 -5.12 -13.89
C SER A 271 11.18 -5.33 -12.69
N LEU A 272 12.45 -5.67 -12.92
CA LEU A 272 13.46 -5.79 -11.88
C LEU A 272 13.74 -4.44 -11.21
N GLN A 273 13.84 -3.36 -11.98
CA GLN A 273 14.05 -2.03 -11.44
C GLN A 273 12.88 -1.57 -10.56
N ASP A 274 11.64 -1.80 -11.00
CA ASP A 274 10.45 -1.49 -10.22
C ASP A 274 10.38 -2.31 -8.92
N LEU A 275 10.71 -3.61 -9.00
CA LEU A 275 10.75 -4.49 -7.83
C LEU A 275 11.86 -4.10 -6.85
N ASP A 276 13.06 -3.79 -7.31
CA ASP A 276 14.17 -3.35 -6.47
C ASP A 276 13.81 -2.06 -5.71
N GLN A 277 13.14 -1.12 -6.39
CA GLN A 277 12.64 0.10 -5.77
C GLN A 277 11.57 -0.18 -4.70
N GLN A 278 10.60 -1.06 -4.99
CA GLN A 278 9.56 -1.46 -4.03
C GLN A 278 10.16 -2.19 -2.83
N LEU A 279 11.11 -3.10 -3.06
CA LEU A 279 11.81 -3.85 -2.03
C LEU A 279 12.56 -2.90 -1.08
N ASN A 280 13.28 -1.93 -1.63
CA ASN A 280 13.96 -0.93 -0.82
C ASN A 280 12.98 -0.11 0.04
N ASN A 281 11.85 0.31 -0.54
CA ASN A 281 10.80 1.02 0.21
C ASN A 281 10.22 0.14 1.34
N HIS A 282 9.93 -1.13 1.09
CA HIS A 282 9.43 -2.06 2.11
C HIS A 282 10.44 -2.31 3.22
N ILE A 283 11.74 -2.45 2.89
CA ILE A 283 12.82 -2.58 3.88
C ILE A 283 12.90 -1.32 4.75
N HIS A 284 12.83 -0.13 4.14
CA HIS A 284 12.79 1.12 4.89
C HIS A 284 11.59 1.20 5.83
N HIS A 285 10.40 0.79 5.37
CA HIS A 285 9.21 0.71 6.21
C HIS A 285 9.37 -0.28 7.36
N LEU A 286 9.96 -1.46 7.11
CA LEU A 286 10.22 -2.48 8.12
C LEU A 286 11.20 -1.97 9.18
N LEU A 287 12.30 -1.32 8.77
CA LEU A 287 13.28 -0.72 9.67
C LEU A 287 12.69 0.42 10.50
N ALA A 288 11.76 1.19 9.93
CA ALA A 288 11.08 2.27 10.64
C ALA A 288 10.14 1.78 11.75
N LEU A 289 9.63 0.54 11.67
CA LEU A 289 8.88 -0.09 12.77
C LEU A 289 9.79 -0.44 13.96
N GLY A 290 11.10 -0.59 13.71
CA GLY A 290 12.09 -0.82 14.75
C GLY A 290 12.13 -2.27 15.24
N ILE A 291 11.78 -2.47 16.51
CA ILE A 291 11.93 -3.76 17.21
C ILE A 291 10.81 -4.72 16.77
N SER A 292 11.16 -6.01 16.64
CA SER A 292 10.18 -7.05 16.34
C SER A 292 9.02 -7.03 17.35
N PRO A 293 7.76 -7.08 16.87
CA PRO A 293 6.61 -7.15 17.76
C PRO A 293 6.65 -8.41 18.64
N ARG A 294 6.10 -8.34 19.85
CA ARG A 294 6.00 -9.50 20.74
C ARG A 294 5.28 -10.66 20.02
N GLY A 295 5.90 -11.84 20.03
CA GLY A 295 5.38 -13.05 19.37
C GLY A 295 5.93 -13.32 17.96
N LEU A 296 6.76 -12.42 17.41
CA LEU A 296 7.52 -12.64 16.18
C LEU A 296 9.01 -12.65 16.53
N ASP A 297 9.66 -13.80 16.44
CA ASP A 297 11.11 -13.93 16.66
C ASP A 297 11.87 -13.68 15.36
N VAL A 298 11.82 -12.44 14.87
CA VAL A 298 12.48 -12.03 13.63
C VAL A 298 13.40 -10.86 13.92
N ASN A 299 14.71 -11.03 13.71
CA ASN A 299 15.63 -9.91 13.76
C ASN A 299 15.47 -9.06 12.49
N VAL A 300 14.81 -7.91 12.64
CA VAL A 300 14.50 -6.96 11.56
C VAL A 300 15.75 -6.54 10.80
N ARG A 301 16.83 -6.24 11.52
CA ARG A 301 18.08 -5.77 10.92
C ARG A 301 18.75 -6.88 10.11
N THR A 302 18.79 -8.09 10.67
CA THR A 302 19.30 -9.29 9.98
C THR A 302 18.48 -9.59 8.72
N THR A 303 17.15 -9.53 8.82
CA THR A 303 16.25 -9.81 7.68
C THR A 303 16.43 -8.79 6.56
N ALA A 304 16.48 -7.51 6.91
CA ALA A 304 16.71 -6.42 5.95
C ALA A 304 18.09 -6.52 5.30
N TYR A 305 19.15 -6.80 6.08
CA TYR A 305 20.50 -6.97 5.57
C TYR A 305 20.61 -8.18 4.62
N GLN A 306 20.08 -9.34 5.02
CA GLN A 306 20.06 -10.54 4.18
C GLN A 306 19.40 -10.25 2.83
N CYS A 307 18.27 -9.55 2.84
CA CYS A 307 17.56 -9.19 1.61
C CYS A 307 18.42 -8.32 0.68
N LEU A 308 19.04 -7.26 1.20
CA LEU A 308 19.92 -6.39 0.41
C LEU A 308 21.17 -7.14 -0.09
N LEU A 309 21.68 -8.05 0.73
CA LEU A 309 22.82 -8.90 0.39
C LEU A 309 22.46 -9.86 -0.75
N ASP A 310 21.32 -10.55 -0.68
CA ASP A 310 20.83 -11.46 -1.72
C ASP A 310 20.63 -10.74 -3.06
N VAL A 311 20.06 -9.52 -3.01
CA VAL A 311 19.90 -8.66 -4.19
C VAL A 311 21.27 -8.34 -4.81
N THR A 312 22.23 -7.94 -3.96
CA THR A 312 23.59 -7.57 -4.39
C THR A 312 24.33 -8.78 -4.98
N LEU A 313 24.27 -9.94 -4.32
CA LEU A 313 24.88 -11.19 -4.78
C LEU A 313 24.31 -11.63 -6.13
N ALA A 314 22.98 -11.62 -6.28
CA ALA A 314 22.34 -11.99 -7.53
C ALA A 314 22.72 -11.05 -8.69
N SER A 315 22.80 -9.74 -8.43
CA SER A 315 23.25 -8.79 -9.45
C SER A 315 24.73 -9.01 -9.81
N GLN A 316 25.58 -9.35 -8.84
CA GLN A 316 26.98 -9.69 -9.07
C GLN A 316 27.12 -10.96 -9.92
N GLN A 317 26.36 -12.00 -9.59
CA GLN A 317 26.33 -13.26 -10.34
C GLN A 317 25.92 -13.04 -11.79
N PHE A 318 24.99 -12.12 -12.06
CA PHE A 318 24.59 -11.79 -13.41
C PHE A 318 25.69 -11.06 -14.20
N VAL A 319 26.47 -10.17 -13.57
CA VAL A 319 27.64 -9.56 -14.20
C VAL A 319 28.62 -10.64 -14.63
N HIS A 320 28.95 -11.58 -13.74
CA HIS A 320 29.84 -12.70 -14.06
C HIS A 320 29.27 -13.59 -15.15
N ALA A 321 27.97 -13.88 -15.15
CA ALA A 321 27.34 -14.65 -16.22
C ALA A 321 27.50 -13.98 -17.60
N VAL A 322 27.39 -12.65 -17.67
CA VAL A 322 27.64 -11.89 -18.92
C VAL A 322 29.12 -11.98 -19.32
N GLU A 323 30.05 -11.79 -18.37
CA GLU A 323 31.50 -11.88 -18.59
C GLU A 323 31.92 -13.28 -19.07
N ASP A 324 31.43 -14.34 -18.42
CA ASP A 324 31.69 -15.72 -18.78
C ASP A 324 31.14 -16.06 -20.16
N THR A 325 29.92 -15.61 -20.47
CA THR A 325 29.32 -15.81 -21.79
C THR A 325 30.13 -15.09 -22.89
N LEU A 326 30.63 -13.89 -22.60
CA LEU A 326 31.53 -13.16 -23.51
C LEU A 326 32.85 -13.89 -23.73
N ALA A 327 33.45 -14.43 -22.66
CA ALA A 327 34.72 -15.14 -22.70
C ALA A 327 34.62 -16.47 -23.46
N GLN A 328 33.50 -17.18 -23.32
CA GLN A 328 33.26 -18.48 -23.98
C GLN A 328 32.92 -18.36 -25.47
N LEU A 329 32.59 -17.17 -25.99
CA LEU A 329 32.23 -16.97 -27.40
C LEU A 329 33.46 -17.03 -28.33
N PRO A 330 33.53 -18.01 -29.25
CA PRO A 330 34.62 -18.10 -30.22
C PRO A 330 34.78 -16.82 -31.04
N THR A 331 36.02 -16.43 -31.33
CA THR A 331 36.35 -15.30 -32.22
C THR A 331 36.19 -15.72 -33.67
N VAL A 332 34.93 -15.80 -34.13
CA VAL A 332 34.56 -16.03 -35.53
C VAL A 332 33.57 -14.95 -35.99
N PRO A 333 33.57 -14.55 -37.28
CA PRO A 333 32.74 -13.45 -37.77
C PRO A 333 31.23 -13.62 -37.49
N SER A 334 30.74 -14.86 -37.48
CA SER A 334 29.33 -15.18 -37.14
C SER A 334 28.93 -14.76 -35.73
N ASN A 335 29.89 -14.62 -34.81
CA ASN A 335 29.66 -14.23 -33.43
C ASN A 335 29.81 -12.72 -33.19
N ASN A 336 30.21 -11.91 -34.18
CA ASN A 336 30.46 -10.48 -34.00
C ASN A 336 29.22 -9.73 -33.50
N LYS A 337 28.05 -10.04 -34.07
CA LYS A 337 26.77 -9.48 -33.61
C LYS A 337 26.51 -9.83 -32.15
N ARG A 338 26.73 -11.09 -31.77
CA ARG A 338 26.49 -11.56 -30.40
C ARG A 338 27.46 -10.93 -29.38
N LYS A 339 28.74 -10.79 -29.74
CA LYS A 339 29.74 -10.09 -28.93
C LYS A 339 29.38 -8.62 -28.73
N ALA A 340 28.89 -7.94 -29.77
CA ALA A 340 28.43 -6.57 -29.66
C ALA A 340 27.21 -6.43 -28.73
N GLU A 341 26.22 -7.33 -28.85
CA GLU A 341 25.04 -7.35 -27.98
C GLU A 341 25.40 -7.59 -26.50
N LEU A 342 26.20 -8.61 -26.20
CA LEU A 342 26.63 -8.89 -24.84
C LEU A 342 27.54 -7.77 -24.29
N GLY A 343 28.42 -7.22 -25.13
CA GLY A 343 29.24 -6.06 -24.78
C GLY A 343 28.40 -4.82 -24.43
N ALA A 344 27.27 -4.62 -25.12
CA ALA A 344 26.32 -3.55 -24.79
C ALA A 344 25.51 -3.86 -23.51
N SER A 345 25.28 -5.13 -23.18
CA SER A 345 24.56 -5.53 -21.96
C SER A 345 25.40 -5.43 -20.67
N LEU A 346 26.73 -5.56 -20.79
CA LEU A 346 27.64 -5.56 -19.64
C LEU A 346 27.60 -4.25 -18.84
N PRO A 347 27.65 -3.04 -19.44
CA PRO A 347 27.44 -1.80 -18.71
C PRO A 347 26.14 -1.77 -17.91
N THR A 348 25.03 -2.22 -18.51
CA THR A 348 23.73 -2.28 -17.82
C THR A 348 23.72 -3.28 -16.67
N ALA A 349 24.38 -4.43 -16.83
CA ALA A 349 24.54 -5.41 -15.76
C ALA A 349 25.34 -4.82 -14.58
N ARG A 350 26.43 -4.12 -14.89
CA ARG A 350 27.26 -3.43 -13.90
C ARG A 350 26.51 -2.32 -13.17
N ASP A 351 25.74 -1.50 -13.89
CA ASP A 351 24.92 -0.45 -13.29
C ASP A 351 23.91 -1.03 -12.28
N GLY A 352 23.26 -2.15 -12.63
CA GLY A 352 22.35 -2.87 -11.73
C GLY A 352 23.05 -3.39 -10.48
N PHE A 353 24.25 -3.95 -10.61
CA PHE A 353 25.08 -4.37 -9.48
C PHE A 353 25.48 -3.19 -8.58
N ILE A 354 25.97 -2.10 -9.17
CA ILE A 354 26.38 -0.90 -8.42
C ILE A 354 25.19 -0.31 -7.66
N HIS A 355 23.99 -0.29 -8.27
CA HIS A 355 22.79 0.18 -7.60
C HIS A 355 22.42 -0.70 -6.38
N ALA A 356 22.44 -2.03 -6.53
CA ALA A 356 22.20 -2.95 -5.42
C ALA A 356 23.25 -2.78 -4.30
N TYR A 357 24.53 -2.70 -4.67
CA TYR A 357 25.63 -2.52 -3.72
C TYR A 357 25.55 -1.18 -2.97
N LYS A 358 25.10 -0.11 -3.63
CA LYS A 358 24.80 1.18 -2.98
C LYS A 358 23.78 1.01 -1.86
N ASN A 359 22.67 0.31 -2.11
CA ASN A 359 21.63 0.10 -1.10
C ASN A 359 22.14 -0.72 0.10
N LEU A 360 22.93 -1.78 -0.16
CA LEU A 360 23.59 -2.55 0.90
C LEU A 360 24.56 -1.68 1.72
N ARG A 361 25.35 -0.82 1.06
CA ARG A 361 26.28 0.10 1.74
C ARG A 361 25.56 1.20 2.51
N ILE A 362 24.43 1.71 2.03
CA ILE A 362 23.61 2.70 2.75
C ILE A 362 23.10 2.11 4.07
N PHE A 363 22.67 0.84 4.05
CA PHE A 363 22.17 0.14 5.23
C PHE A 363 23.16 0.16 6.40
N GLY A 364 24.46 0.00 6.12
CA GLY A 364 25.51 0.11 7.12
C GLY A 364 26.34 -1.16 7.29
N SER A 365 26.90 -1.33 8.48
CA SER A 365 27.68 -2.51 8.81
C SER A 365 26.82 -3.78 8.84
N ALA A 366 27.45 -4.89 8.47
CA ALA A 366 26.88 -6.21 8.58
C ALA A 366 26.44 -6.48 10.04
N PRO A 367 25.25 -7.08 10.26
CA PRO A 367 24.89 -7.59 11.58
C PRO A 367 25.90 -8.65 12.05
N SER A 368 26.01 -8.88 13.35
CA SER A 368 27.06 -9.72 13.95
C SER A 368 27.13 -11.17 13.46
N ASN A 369 26.06 -11.66 12.82
CA ASN A 369 25.98 -12.99 12.24
C ASN A 369 26.35 -13.04 10.75
N PHE A 370 26.86 -11.95 10.19
CA PHE A 370 27.28 -11.84 8.78
C PHE A 370 28.72 -11.36 8.67
N GLU A 371 29.43 -11.89 7.68
CA GLU A 371 30.67 -11.29 7.20
C GLU A 371 30.38 -10.02 6.38
N GLU A 372 31.36 -9.11 6.36
CA GLU A 372 31.27 -7.93 5.50
C GLU A 372 31.33 -8.34 4.03
N PHE A 373 30.39 -7.86 3.23
CA PHE A 373 30.35 -8.19 1.81
C PHE A 373 31.46 -7.44 1.05
N ILE A 374 32.35 -8.21 0.42
CA ILE A 374 33.41 -7.69 -0.46
C ILE A 374 33.04 -8.03 -1.91
N PRO A 375 32.88 -7.03 -2.78
CA PRO A 375 32.51 -7.28 -4.16
C PRO A 375 33.65 -7.96 -4.94
N SER A 376 33.34 -9.02 -5.70
CA SER A 376 34.29 -9.66 -6.63
C SER A 376 34.35 -8.93 -7.98
N VAL A 377 33.28 -8.22 -8.34
CA VAL A 377 33.27 -7.34 -9.51
C VAL A 377 34.14 -6.11 -9.23
N SER A 378 35.17 -5.92 -10.04
CA SER A 378 36.10 -4.80 -9.90
C SER A 378 35.40 -3.47 -10.21
N LEU A 379 35.44 -2.55 -9.24
CA LEU A 379 34.93 -1.18 -9.41
C LEU A 379 36.05 -0.25 -9.92
N THR A 380 35.74 0.54 -10.95
CA THR A 380 36.58 1.63 -11.45
C THR A 380 36.73 2.74 -10.43
N THR A 381 37.75 3.59 -10.57
CA THR A 381 37.97 4.76 -9.70
C THR A 381 36.74 5.67 -9.64
N TRP A 382 36.08 5.88 -10.79
CA TRP A 382 34.89 6.70 -10.88
C TRP A 382 33.67 6.08 -10.17
N GLU A 383 33.47 4.77 -10.33
CA GLU A 383 32.40 4.03 -9.65
C GLU A 383 32.59 4.06 -8.13
N ARG A 384 33.82 3.88 -7.64
CA ARG A 384 34.15 3.99 -6.20
C ARG A 384 33.88 5.39 -5.66
N PHE A 385 34.33 6.42 -6.36
CA PHE A 385 34.11 7.82 -5.96
C PHE A 385 32.61 8.16 -5.88
N THR A 386 31.85 7.78 -6.90
CA THR A 386 30.39 8.01 -6.97
C THR A 386 29.66 7.23 -5.88
N LEU A 387 30.09 6.00 -5.58
CA LEU A 387 29.56 5.18 -4.49
C LEU A 387 29.72 5.89 -3.13
N GLU A 388 30.92 6.37 -2.80
CA GLU A 388 31.18 7.00 -1.50
C GLU A 388 30.36 8.29 -1.33
N ILE A 389 30.32 9.17 -2.34
CA ILE A 389 29.50 10.40 -2.29
C ILE A 389 28.04 10.03 -2.01
N TYR A 390 27.48 9.10 -2.79
CA TYR A 390 26.08 8.73 -2.69
C TYR A 390 25.73 8.15 -1.31
N VAL A 391 26.55 7.21 -0.81
CA VAL A 391 26.37 6.59 0.50
C VAL A 391 26.42 7.64 1.62
N HIS A 392 27.36 8.59 1.54
CA HIS A 392 27.42 9.69 2.50
C HIS A 392 26.17 10.57 2.44
N THR A 393 25.76 11.04 1.27
CA THR A 393 24.57 11.90 1.11
C THR A 393 23.29 11.24 1.61
N GLU A 394 23.06 9.96 1.30
CA GLU A 394 21.86 9.25 1.72
C GLU A 394 21.85 8.96 3.23
N ARG A 395 22.99 8.57 3.81
CA ARG A 395 23.10 8.40 5.27
C ARG A 395 22.80 9.71 6.00
N TRP A 396 23.30 10.84 5.50
CA TRP A 396 22.97 12.17 6.04
C TRP A 396 21.46 12.47 5.93
N THR A 397 20.86 12.16 4.80
CA THR A 397 19.42 12.36 4.57
C THR A 397 18.57 11.52 5.51
N LEU A 398 18.95 10.26 5.76
CA LEU A 398 18.30 9.36 6.70
C LEU A 398 18.45 9.83 8.16
N LEU A 399 19.61 10.42 8.52
CA LEU A 399 19.83 11.01 9.84
C LEU A 399 18.94 12.24 10.07
N LEU A 400 18.78 13.10 9.07
CA LEU A 400 17.94 14.31 9.14
C LEU A 400 16.42 13.99 9.14
N LYS A 401 16.02 12.80 8.66
CA LYS A 401 14.63 12.34 8.64
C LYS A 401 14.19 11.57 9.90
N LYS A 402 15.08 11.35 10.87
CA LYS A 402 14.69 10.83 12.18
C LYS A 402 13.92 11.92 12.94
N PRO A 403 12.67 11.67 13.37
CA PRO A 403 11.88 12.64 14.13
C PRO A 403 12.46 12.94 15.50
#